data_AF-A0A2V4WQ42-F1
#
_entry.id   AF-A0A2V4WQ42-F1
#
_cell.length_a   1.000
_cell.length_b   1.000
_cell.length_c   1.000
_cell.angle_alpha   90.00
_cell.angle_beta   90.00
_cell.angle_gamma   90.00
#
_symmetry.space_group_name_H-M   'P 1'
#
loop_
_entity.id
_entity.type
_entity.pdbx_description
1 polymer ?
#
loop_
_entity_poly.entity_id
_entity_poly.type
_entity_poly.pdbx_seq_one_letter_code
_entity_poly.pdbx_strand_id
1 'polypeptide(L)'
;MRNEGEEVTQAVRDEIAKQQAGGFIHTTRTKCNGRCDDGCVTIVYPQGDWYGKMTPESGRELVQALCNGDKLDKHLIANVVKASAN
;
A
#
# COMPACT_ATOMS: atom_id res chain seq x y z
N MET A 1 3.65 14.07 7.95
CA MET A 1 2.68 14.36 6.86
C MET A 1 1.27 14.42 7.48
N ARG A 2 0.20 14.76 6.76
CA ARG A 2 -1.17 14.57 7.30
C ARG A 2 -1.53 13.08 7.30
N ASN A 3 -2.46 12.68 8.15
CA ASN A 3 -3.01 11.31 8.25
C ASN A 3 -1.91 10.24 8.35
N GLU A 4 -0.89 10.46 9.17
CA GLU A 4 0.18 9.48 9.45
C GLU A 4 1.02 9.04 8.23
N GLY A 5 1.03 9.82 7.14
CA GLY A 5 1.72 9.40 5.92
C GLY A 5 3.23 9.16 6.05
N GLU A 6 3.90 9.77 7.04
CA GLU A 6 5.33 9.52 7.27
C GLU A 6 5.53 8.20 8.04
N GLU A 7 4.69 7.98 9.04
CA GLU A 7 4.66 6.81 9.90
C GLU A 7 4.30 5.56 9.10
N VAL A 8 3.32 5.66 8.20
CA VAL A 8 2.98 4.61 7.21
C VAL A 8 4.17 4.34 6.30
N THR A 9 4.84 5.37 5.78
CA THR A 9 6.03 5.21 4.92
C THR A 9 7.13 4.44 5.64
N GLN A 10 7.41 4.79 6.90
CA GLN A 10 8.43 4.12 7.69
C GLN A 10 8.05 2.67 7.97
N ALA A 11 6.80 2.41 8.38
CA ALA A 11 6.32 1.07 8.67
C ALA A 11 6.39 0.13 7.44
N VAL A 12 6.03 0.63 6.26
CA VAL A 12 6.16 -0.11 4.99
C VAL A 12 7.61 -0.44 4.70
N ARG A 13 8.53 0.53 4.83
CA ARG A 13 9.96 0.31 4.56
C ARG A 13 10.60 -0.65 5.55
N ASP A 14 10.26 -0.53 6.83
CA ASP A 14 10.71 -1.44 7.87
C ASP A 14 10.27 -2.88 7.58
N GLU A 15 9.01 -3.06 7.19
CA GLU A 15 8.48 -4.40 6.90
C GLU A 15 9.12 -4.98 5.64
N ILE A 16 9.37 -4.18 4.59
CA ILE A 16 10.10 -4.65 3.40
C ILE A 16 11.50 -5.14 3.79
N ALA A 17 12.21 -4.41 4.66
CA ALA A 17 13.52 -4.84 5.15
C ALA A 17 13.43 -6.14 5.97
N LYS A 18 12.44 -6.24 6.87
CA LYS A 18 12.19 -7.43 7.70
C LYS A 18 11.89 -8.68 6.87
N GLN A 19 11.11 -8.54 5.80
CA GLN A 19 10.77 -9.63 4.88
C GLN A 19 11.85 -9.90 3.82
N GLN A 20 12.95 -9.13 3.83
CA GLN A 20 14.00 -9.17 2.79
C GLN A 20 13.44 -8.96 1.38
N ALA A 21 12.34 -8.22 1.25
CA ALA A 21 11.57 -8.05 0.02
C ALA A 21 12.12 -6.96 -0.91
N GLY A 22 13.22 -6.29 -0.53
CA GLY A 22 13.82 -5.19 -1.30
C GLY A 22 14.29 -5.58 -2.71
N GLY A 23 14.44 -6.88 -3.00
CA GLY A 23 14.75 -7.38 -4.34
C GLY A 23 13.59 -7.29 -5.34
N PHE A 24 12.34 -7.20 -4.87
CA PHE A 24 11.16 -7.17 -5.74
C PHE A 24 10.11 -6.10 -5.35
N ILE A 25 10.20 -5.52 -4.15
CA ILE A 25 9.37 -4.39 -3.72
C ILE A 25 10.25 -3.14 -3.59
N HIS A 26 10.00 -2.16 -4.45
CA HIS A 26 10.56 -0.82 -4.32
C HIS A 26 9.49 0.16 -3.81
N THR A 27 9.89 1.13 -2.99
CA THR A 27 8.97 2.15 -2.47
C THR A 27 9.40 3.55 -2.89
N THR A 28 8.44 4.35 -3.34
CA THR A 28 8.62 5.78 -3.56
C THR A 28 7.65 6.53 -2.67
N ARG A 29 8.16 7.48 -1.89
CA ARG A 29 7.32 8.38 -1.09
C ARG A 29 6.84 9.52 -1.97
N THR A 30 5.54 9.74 -2.02
CA THR A 30 4.91 10.83 -2.77
C THR A 30 4.17 11.79 -1.84
N LYS A 31 3.78 12.98 -2.33
CA LYS A 31 2.93 13.92 -1.59
C LYS A 31 1.45 13.67 -1.95
N CYS A 32 0.64 14.73 -1.97
CA CYS A 32 -0.79 14.63 -2.29
C CYS A 32 -1.01 14.03 -3.69
N ASN A 33 -1.86 13.02 -3.78
CA ASN A 33 -2.33 12.40 -5.02
C ASN A 33 -3.79 12.79 -5.35
N GLY A 34 -4.33 13.85 -4.72
CA GLY A 34 -5.71 14.31 -4.91
C GLY A 34 -6.80 13.48 -4.21
N ARG A 35 -6.41 12.55 -3.32
CA ARG A 35 -7.31 11.63 -2.59
C ARG A 35 -7.27 11.89 -1.08
N CYS A 36 -7.47 13.14 -0.68
CA CYS A 36 -7.30 13.55 0.72
C CYS A 36 -8.30 12.87 1.67
N ASP A 37 -9.54 12.64 1.23
CA ASP A 37 -10.59 12.00 2.03
C ASP A 37 -10.32 10.51 2.30
N ASP A 38 -9.49 9.90 1.45
CA ASP A 38 -9.03 8.52 1.57
C ASP A 38 -7.64 8.42 2.25
N GLY A 39 -7.05 9.55 2.65
CA GLY A 39 -5.68 9.59 3.16
C GLY A 39 -5.53 8.90 4.52
N CYS A 40 -4.41 8.22 4.81
CA CYS A 40 -3.25 8.00 3.94
C CYS A 40 -3.54 6.99 2.81
N VAL A 41 -3.01 7.26 1.62
CA VAL A 41 -3.14 6.38 0.46
C VAL A 41 -1.82 5.70 0.11
N THR A 42 -1.89 4.44 -0.31
CA THR A 42 -0.78 3.68 -0.90
C THR A 42 -1.22 3.08 -2.23
N ILE A 43 -0.32 3.03 -3.21
CA ILE A 43 -0.62 2.54 -4.55
C ILE A 43 0.38 1.43 -4.88
N VAL A 44 -0.12 0.27 -5.29
CA VAL A 44 0.72 -0.85 -5.73
C VAL A 44 0.69 -0.93 -7.25
N TYR A 45 1.85 -0.80 -7.87
CA TYR A 45 2.07 -1.01 -9.29
C TYR A 45 2.78 -2.36 -9.54
N PRO A 46 2.54 -3.03 -10.68
CA PRO A 46 1.77 -2.57 -11.85
C PRO A 46 0.25 -2.75 -11.77
N GLN A 47 -0.28 -3.39 -10.72
CA GLN A 47 -1.69 -3.73 -10.57
C GLN A 47 -2.61 -2.50 -10.54
N GLY A 48 -2.10 -1.35 -10.13
CA GLY A 48 -2.86 -0.12 -9.97
C GLY A 48 -3.88 -0.22 -8.84
N ASP A 49 -3.59 -1.03 -7.82
CA ASP A 49 -4.42 -1.16 -6.62
C ASP A 49 -4.17 0.04 -5.70
N TRP A 50 -5.24 0.74 -5.34
CA TRP A 50 -5.21 1.86 -4.40
C TRP A 50 -5.73 1.40 -3.05
N TYR A 51 -4.97 1.68 -2.01
CA TYR A 51 -5.31 1.39 -0.62
C TYR A 51 -5.52 2.71 0.13
N GLY A 52 -6.66 2.84 0.79
CA GLY A 52 -7.04 4.04 1.55
C GLY A 52 -7.06 3.82 3.06
N LYS A 53 -7.10 4.92 3.82
CA LYS A 53 -7.13 4.95 5.29
C LYS A 53 -6.01 4.09 5.90
N MET A 54 -4.84 4.14 5.29
CA MET A 54 -3.69 3.35 5.72
C MET A 54 -3.16 3.88 7.05
N THR A 55 -2.95 2.98 7.99
CA THR A 55 -2.21 3.16 9.25
C THR A 55 -0.86 2.43 9.17
N PRO A 56 0.09 2.70 10.08
CA PRO A 56 1.35 1.96 10.15
C PRO A 56 1.16 0.44 10.18
N GLU A 57 0.17 -0.06 10.92
CA GLU A 57 -0.16 -1.48 11.02
C GLU A 57 -0.60 -2.05 9.67
N SER A 58 -1.59 -1.41 9.03
CA SER A 58 -2.06 -1.83 7.70
C SER A 58 -0.96 -1.73 6.63
N GLY A 59 0.00 -0.81 6.79
CA GLY A 59 1.18 -0.71 5.93
C GLY A 59 2.07 -1.95 6.02
N ARG A 60 2.24 -2.51 7.22
CA ARG A 60 2.96 -3.77 7.42
C ARG A 60 2.17 -4.95 6.88
N GLU A 61 0.87 -5.01 7.16
CA GLU A 61 -0.04 -6.04 6.63
C GLU A 61 -0.03 -6.07 5.10
N LEU A 62 -0.01 -4.89 4.45
CA LEU A 62 0.08 -4.79 2.99
C LEU A 62 1.35 -5.43 2.46
N VAL A 63 2.52 -5.12 3.05
CA VAL A 63 3.80 -5.72 2.62
C VAL A 63 3.78 -7.24 2.80
N GLN A 64 3.23 -7.73 3.91
CA GLN A 64 3.10 -9.16 4.18
C GLN A 64 2.21 -9.85 3.14
N ALA A 65 1.05 -9.27 2.81
CA ALA A 65 0.17 -9.77 1.76
C ALA A 65 0.89 -9.82 0.39
N LEU A 66 1.58 -8.74 0.02
CA LEU A 66 2.32 -8.69 -1.25
C LEU A 66 3.44 -9.74 -1.33
N CYS A 67 4.13 -10.04 -0.22
CA CYS A 67 5.15 -11.10 -0.18
C CYS A 67 4.54 -12.49 -0.38
N ASN A 68 3.26 -12.68 -0.03
CA ASN A 68 2.52 -13.92 -0.26
C ASN A 68 1.85 -13.98 -1.64
N GLY A 69 1.94 -12.91 -2.43
CA GLY A 69 1.25 -12.80 -3.72
C GLY A 69 -0.22 -12.35 -3.63
N ASP A 70 -0.65 -11.88 -2.45
CA ASP A 70 -2.01 -11.48 -2.15
C ASP A 70 -2.18 -9.94 -2.13
N LYS A 71 -3.44 -9.50 -1.97
CA LYS A 71 -3.83 -8.11 -1.79
C LYS A 71 -4.38 -7.87 -0.39
N LEU A 72 -4.38 -6.61 0.04
CA LEU A 72 -5.01 -6.20 1.30
C LEU A 72 -6.44 -5.70 1.06
N ASP A 73 -7.38 -6.61 0.82
CA ASP A 73 -8.75 -6.28 0.39
C ASP A 73 -9.48 -5.31 1.32
N LYS A 74 -9.23 -5.40 2.63
CA LYS A 74 -9.86 -4.54 3.67
C LYS A 74 -9.64 -3.05 3.43
N HIS A 75 -8.53 -2.67 2.80
CA HIS A 75 -8.17 -1.28 2.52
C HIS A 75 -8.26 -0.90 1.04
N LEU A 76 -8.64 -1.85 0.16
CA LEU A 76 -8.70 -1.62 -1.28
C LEU A 76 -9.87 -0.67 -1.63
N ILE A 77 -9.56 0.47 -2.25
CA ILE A 77 -10.55 1.50 -2.62
C ILE A 77 -10.73 1.65 -4.14
N ALA A 78 -9.76 1.22 -4.94
CA ALA A 78 -9.86 1.19 -6.40
C ALA A 78 -8.83 0.23 -7.01
N ASN A 79 -9.14 -0.36 -8.16
CA ASN A 79 -8.17 -1.08 -8.99
C ASN A 79 -8.52 -0.94 -10.48
N VAL A 80 -7.54 -1.18 -11.37
CA VAL A 80 -7.75 -1.12 -12.83
C VAL A 80 -8.10 -2.47 -13.44
N VAL A 81 -7.95 -3.56 -12.69
CA VAL A 81 -8.34 -4.90 -13.13
C VAL A 81 -9.84 -5.04 -12.92
N LYS A 82 -10.63 -5.03 -14.01
CA LYS A 82 -12.02 -5.49 -13.95
C LYS A 82 -12.01 -6.88 -13.31
N ALA A 83 -12.79 -7.09 -12.26
CA ALA A 83 -13.13 -8.45 -11.86
C ALA A 83 -13.59 -9.16 -13.13
N SER A 84 -12.86 -10.20 -13.55
CA SER A 84 -13.37 -11.10 -14.59
C SER A 84 -14.73 -11.52 -14.09
N ALA A 85 -15.79 -11.07 -14.77
CA ALA A 85 -17.11 -11.59 -14.54
C ALA A 85 -17.00 -13.10 -14.80
N ASN A 86 -17.15 -13.89 -13.74
CA ASN A 86 -17.48 -15.30 -13.89
C ASN A 86 -18.88 -15.40 -14.52
#